data_AF-A0A3C0G1B8-F1
#
_entry.id   AF-A0A3C0G1B8-F1
#
_cell.length_a   1.000
_cell.length_b   1.000
_cell.length_c   1.000
_cell.angle_alpha   90.00
_cell.angle_beta   90.00
_cell.angle_gamma   90.00
#
_symmetry.space_group_name_H-M   'P 1'
#
loop_
_entity.id
_entity.type
_entity.pdbx_description
1 polymer ?
#
loop_
_entity_poly.entity_id
_entity_poly.type
_entity_poly.pdbx_seq_one_letter_code
_entity_poly.pdbx_strand_id
1 'polypeptide(L)' 'AVNADGVHIGQTDMPFNVARRLLGKSFIIGLSVSTLEQAIKDNAQAADYIGISPIFSTDTKTTDLAKPLGISGL' A
#
# COMPACT_ATOMS: atom_id res chain seq x y z
N ALA A 1 6.41 -18.72 -10.73
CA ALA A 1 6.42 -17.77 -9.61
C ALA A 1 7.43 -18.24 -8.56
N VAL A 2 8.03 -17.33 -7.79
CA VAL A 2 9.15 -17.63 -6.86
C VAL A 2 8.72 -18.14 -5.47
N ASN A 3 7.44 -18.45 -5.29
CA ASN A 3 6.85 -18.88 -4.00
C ASN A 3 7.10 -17.87 -2.85
N ALA A 4 6.94 -16.58 -3.14
CA ALA A 4 6.96 -15.54 -2.09
C ALA A 4 5.76 -15.69 -1.16
N ASP A 5 5.89 -15.24 0.10
CA ASP A 5 4.79 -15.28 1.09
C ASP A 5 3.77 -14.14 0.91
N GLY A 6 4.18 -13.06 0.24
CA GLY A 6 3.37 -11.86 0.09
C GLY A 6 3.86 -10.88 -0.96
N VAL A 7 3.03 -9.88 -1.24
CA VAL A 7 3.34 -8.74 -2.11
C VAL A 7 2.90 -7.43 -1.45
N HIS A 8 3.56 -6.34 -1.83
CA HIS A 8 3.14 -4.97 -1.49
C HIS A 8 2.79 -4.24 -2.78
N ILE A 9 1.67 -3.52 -2.78
CA ILE A 9 1.12 -2.87 -3.98
C ILE A 9 1.03 -1.36 -3.71
N GLY A 10 1.58 -0.57 -4.62
CA GLY A 10 1.42 0.88 -4.68
C GLY A 10 0.13 1.30 -5.38
N GLN A 11 -0.28 2.55 -5.19
CA GLN A 11 -1.53 3.09 -5.75
C GLN A 11 -1.57 3.14 -7.29
N THR A 12 -0.41 3.07 -7.93
CA THR A 12 -0.26 3.08 -9.40
C THR A 12 0.09 1.70 -9.98
N ASP A 13 0.17 0.67 -9.14
CA ASP A 13 0.46 -0.70 -9.56
C ASP A 13 -0.83 -1.42 -10.01
N MET A 14 -0.78 -2.75 -10.14
CA MET A 14 -1.98 -3.55 -10.38
C MET A 14 -3.04 -3.30 -9.28
N PRO A 15 -4.32 -3.14 -9.64
CA PRO A 15 -5.39 -2.96 -8.66
C PRO A 15 -5.44 -4.10 -7.63
N PHE A 16 -5.61 -3.75 -6.35
CA PHE A 16 -5.63 -4.70 -5.23
C PHE A 16 -6.62 -5.85 -5.44
N ASN A 17 -7.83 -5.55 -5.91
CA ASN A 17 -8.87 -6.55 -6.15
C ASN A 17 -8.47 -7.59 -7.21
N VAL A 18 -7.72 -7.18 -8.23
CA VAL A 18 -7.17 -8.08 -9.25
C VAL A 18 -6.09 -8.97 -8.63
N ALA A 19 -5.16 -8.39 -7.86
CA ALA A 19 -4.12 -9.16 -7.18
C ALA A 19 -4.73 -10.17 -6.20
N ARG A 20 -5.72 -9.77 -5.38
CA ARG A 20 -6.43 -10.65 -4.46
C ARG A 20 -7.17 -11.78 -5.17
N ARG A 21 -7.76 -11.53 -6.33
CA ARG A 21 -8.41 -12.56 -7.14
C ARG A 21 -7.40 -13.59 -7.68
N LEU A 22 -6.20 -13.16 -8.05
CA LEU A 22 -5.16 -14.03 -8.60
C LEU A 22 -4.44 -14.85 -7.52
N LEU A 23 -4.15 -14.24 -6.37
CA LEU A 23 -3.31 -14.82 -5.33
C LEU A 23 -4.13 -15.56 -4.25
N GLY A 24 -5.44 -15.32 -4.18
CA GLY A 24 -6.31 -15.94 -3.20
C GLY A 24 -6.20 -15.31 -1.81
N LYS A 25 -6.94 -15.88 -0.84
CA LYS A 25 -7.07 -15.31 0.52
C LYS A 25 -5.89 -15.62 1.45
N SER A 26 -5.11 -16.66 1.18
CA SER A 26 -4.01 -17.09 2.05
C SER A 26 -2.71 -16.32 1.80
N PHE A 27 -2.63 -15.56 0.71
CA PHE A 27 -1.45 -14.80 0.33
C PHE A 27 -1.45 -13.43 0.99
N ILE A 28 -0.32 -12.97 1.53
CA ILE A 28 -0.26 -11.67 2.20
C ILE A 28 -0.20 -10.55 1.16
N ILE A 29 -1.11 -9.59 1.24
CA ILE A 29 -1.13 -8.42 0.34
C ILE A 29 -1.19 -7.15 1.17
N GLY A 30 -0.14 -6.33 1.03
CA GLY A 30 -0.08 -4.98 1.58
C GLY A 30 -0.43 -3.90 0.56
N LEU A 31 -0.93 -2.76 1.06
CA LEU A 31 -1.26 -1.61 0.24
C LEU A 31 -0.59 -0.33 0.77
N SER A 32 0.01 0.46 -0.12
CA SER A 32 0.49 1.81 0.23
C SER A 32 -0.67 2.77 0.44
N VAL A 33 -0.66 3.55 1.52
CA VAL A 33 -1.67 4.57 1.84
C VAL A 33 -0.95 5.87 2.20
N SER A 34 -1.41 6.97 1.61
CA SER A 34 -0.83 8.31 1.80
C SER A 34 -1.86 9.38 2.17
N THR A 35 -3.14 9.03 2.20
CA THR A 35 -4.23 9.93 2.59
C THR A 35 -5.28 9.17 3.40
N LEU A 36 -6.06 9.90 4.20
CA LEU A 36 -7.20 9.34 4.93
C LEU A 36 -8.24 8.72 3.97
N GLU A 37 -8.44 9.32 2.80
CA GLU A 37 -9.38 8.79 1.82
C GLU A 37 -8.95 7.42 1.31
N GLN A 38 -7.66 7.22 1.02
CA GLN A 38 -7.11 5.91 0.63
C GLN A 38 -7.21 4.88 1.76
N ALA A 39 -7.18 5.30 3.03
CA ALA A 39 -7.36 4.40 4.17
C ALA A 39 -8.81 3.92 4.35
N ILE A 40 -9.78 4.78 4.00
CA ILE A 40 -11.21 4.52 4.15
C ILE A 40 -11.78 3.83 2.91
N LYS A 41 -11.31 4.24 1.73
CA LYS A 41 -11.72 3.75 0.42
C LYS A 41 -10.57 2.90 -0.14
N ASP A 42 -10.51 2.54 -1.42
CA ASP A 42 -9.36 1.83 -2.02
C ASP A 42 -8.95 0.46 -1.46
N ASN A 43 -9.89 -0.29 -0.87
CA ASN A 43 -9.66 -1.65 -0.35
C ASN A 43 -8.63 -1.77 0.77
N ALA A 44 -8.20 -0.66 1.38
CA ALA A 44 -7.27 -0.67 2.51
C ALA A 44 -7.77 -1.58 3.66
N GLN A 45 -9.08 -1.61 3.90
CA GLN A 45 -9.73 -2.47 4.89
C GLN A 45 -9.72 -3.97 4.53
N ALA A 46 -9.47 -4.32 3.26
CA ALA A 46 -9.40 -5.70 2.78
C ALA A 46 -7.95 -6.19 2.58
N ALA A 47 -6.97 -5.29 2.63
CA ALA A 47 -5.56 -5.64 2.64
C ALA A 47 -5.18 -6.27 3.98
N ASP A 48 -4.17 -7.14 3.98
CA ASP A 48 -3.69 -7.77 5.21
C ASP A 48 -2.92 -6.77 6.08
N TYR A 49 -2.33 -5.75 5.44
CA TYR A 49 -1.76 -4.59 6.11
C TYR A 49 -1.74 -3.36 5.19
N ILE A 50 -1.55 -2.19 5.78
CA ILE A 50 -1.29 -0.95 5.04
C ILE A 50 0.06 -0.35 5.45
N GLY A 51 0.73 0.28 4.49
CA GLY A 51 1.91 1.10 4.73
C GLY A 51 1.55 2.57 4.65
N ILE A 52 1.52 3.27 5.78
CA ILE A 52 1.28 4.72 5.83
C ILE A 52 2.58 5.44 5.45
N SER A 53 2.57 6.18 4.34
CA SER A 53 3.76 6.85 3.83
C SER A 53 3.46 8.06 2.94
N PRO A 54 4.42 9.00 2.80
CA PRO A 54 5.65 9.11 3.59
C PRO A 54 5.39 9.80 4.94
N ILE A 55 6.03 9.32 6.02
CA ILE A 55 6.02 10.02 7.32
C ILE A 55 7.02 11.19 7.30
N PHE A 56 8.21 10.95 6.76
CA PHE A 56 9.27 11.94 6.54
C PHE A 56 9.71 11.92 5.09
N SER A 57 10.31 13.02 4.62
CA SER A 57 11.00 13.05 3.33
C SER A 57 12.14 12.04 3.28
N THR A 58 12.42 11.51 2.10
CA THR A 58 13.52 10.57 1.85
C THR A 58 14.18 10.87 0.52
N ASP A 59 15.48 10.64 0.44
CA ASP A 59 16.26 10.79 -0.80
C ASP A 59 16.16 9.54 -1.69
N THR A 60 15.58 8.43 -1.20
CA THR A 60 15.49 7.17 -1.96
C THR A 60 14.33 7.14 -2.95
N LYS A 61 13.26 7.92 -2.70
CA LYS A 61 12.10 8.02 -3.58
C LYS A 61 11.75 9.49 -3.72
N THR A 62 12.24 10.12 -4.77
CA THR A 62 12.11 11.57 -4.98
C THR A 62 10.94 11.94 -5.89
N THR A 63 10.39 10.96 -6.60
CA THR A 63 9.22 11.10 -7.48
C THR A 63 8.05 10.29 -6.95
N ASP A 64 6.83 10.72 -7.27
CA ASP A 64 5.59 10.01 -6.93
C ASP A 64 5.39 9.77 -5.42
N LEU A 65 5.84 10.72 -4.60
CA LEU A 65 5.52 10.79 -3.18
C LEU A 65 4.51 11.90 -2.91
N ALA A 66 3.53 11.58 -2.07
CA ALA A 66 2.73 12.59 -1.40
C ALA A 66 3.60 13.44 -0.46
N LYS A 67 3.06 14.56 0.01
CA LYS A 67 3.74 15.36 1.04
C LYS A 67 3.92 14.52 2.32
N PRO A 68 5.05 14.66 3.04
CA PRO A 68 5.24 14.01 4.32
C PRO A 68 4.08 14.29 5.28
N LEU A 69 3.51 13.23 5.83
CA LEU A 69 2.38 13.28 6.75
C LEU A 69 2.79 13.68 8.17
N GLY A 70 4.06 13.46 8.51
CA GLY A 70 4.57 13.60 9.87
C GLY A 70 3.96 12.57 10.82
N ILE A 71 4.38 12.60 12.08
CA ILE A 71 3.86 11.71 13.13
C ILE A 71 2.37 11.96 13.38
N SER A 72 1.87 13.17 13.13
CA SER A 72 0.45 13.52 13.24
C SER A 72 -0.45 12.81 12.24
N GLY A 73 0.11 12.18 11.19
CA GLY A 73 -0.65 11.42 10.19
C GLY A 73 -0.69 9.91 10.40
N LEU A 74 -0.12 9.41 11.51
CA LEU A 74 -0.28 8.03 11.99
C LEU A 74 -1.53 7.92 12.88
#